data_AF-A0A1G8X8Q0-F1
#
_entry.id   AF-A0A1G8X8Q0-F1
#
_cell.length_a   1.000
_cell.length_b   1.000
_cell.length_c   1.000
_cell.angle_alpha   90.00
_cell.angle_beta   90.00
_cell.angle_gamma   90.00
#
_symmetry.space_group_name_H-M   'P 1'
#
loop_
_entity.id
_entity.type
_entity.pdbx_description
1 polymer ?
#
loop_
_entity_poly.entity_id
_entity_poly.type
_entity_poly.pdbx_seq_one_letter_code
_entity_poly.pdbx_strand_id
1 'polypeptide(L)'
;MTSPHRTTRRTVLAAAVAAAAGTAVPSASASPAPAGQGAPAASSTGRPVQDRLVDNRFWTSYGDWRAGAARGTRAVPGRRPGVAIAAPVGLREYADPHTGTTASWEYATWTGPEHRLAVPATEVIASWNADTPAGTWIEIELRGTYSDGSATPWYVMGRWASGDADIRRTSVDDQSDGKSSVWTDTFAIDDPATGLRLTAYQLRLTLLRKPGSRVTPTVWRAGAMGSDVPDRFEVPASRPGLAKELPVPRYSQNTHIGQYPEYDNGGEAWCSPTSSTMIIEYWGRGPTAEELAWVNPEFADPQVCHAARFTYDYQYEGCGNWPFNAAYAASYDELQGVVTRLGSLTDLERLIAAGIPAITSQSFLKEELTGAGYGTSGHLMTVIGFTADGDVIANDPASPSNEAVRRVYKRREWENIWLRTKRYNASGKVVSGTGGVCYLYFPARPTAAQRLALASVGVR
;
A
#
# COMPACT_ATOMS: atom_id res chain seq x y z
N MET A 1 -33.44 -31.82 0.12
CA MET A 1 -32.00 -31.74 -0.17
C MET A 1 -31.73 -30.37 -0.71
N THR A 2 -31.35 -29.45 0.17
CA THR A 2 -31.16 -28.02 -0.10
C THR A 2 -29.74 -27.69 0.34
N SER A 3 -28.92 -27.24 -0.61
CA SER A 3 -27.53 -26.82 -0.39
C SER A 3 -27.46 -25.67 0.62
N PRO A 4 -26.55 -25.69 1.60
CA PRO A 4 -26.31 -24.53 2.43
C PRO A 4 -25.43 -23.54 1.67
N HIS A 5 -25.95 -22.33 1.49
CA HIS A 5 -25.22 -21.14 1.06
C HIS A 5 -23.97 -20.94 1.92
N ARG A 6 -22.79 -20.93 1.28
CA ARG A 6 -21.56 -20.41 1.88
C ARG A 6 -21.58 -18.88 1.79
N THR A 7 -21.62 -18.25 2.95
CA THR A 7 -21.52 -16.80 3.15
C THR A 7 -20.08 -16.35 2.90
N THR A 8 -19.82 -15.76 1.74
CA THR A 8 -18.65 -14.90 1.51
C THR A 8 -18.78 -13.66 2.39
N ARG A 9 -17.85 -13.42 3.32
CA ARG A 9 -17.83 -12.20 4.15
C ARG A 9 -17.48 -10.99 3.28
N ARG A 10 -18.51 -10.42 2.68
CA ARG A 10 -18.57 -9.08 2.09
C ARG A 10 -18.14 -8.03 3.13
N THR A 11 -17.00 -7.39 2.93
CA THR A 11 -16.74 -6.04 3.46
C THR A 11 -17.19 -5.06 2.39
N VAL A 12 -18.51 -4.87 2.28
CA VAL A 12 -19.12 -3.92 1.34
C VAL A 12 -18.95 -2.50 1.89
N LEU A 13 -18.15 -1.70 1.18
CA LEU A 13 -18.37 -0.27 1.04
C LEU A 13 -19.66 -0.07 0.22
N ALA A 14 -20.74 0.40 0.83
CA ALA A 14 -21.86 1.08 0.16
C ALA A 14 -22.85 1.66 1.20
N ALA A 15 -23.43 2.80 0.86
CA ALA A 15 -24.14 3.78 1.68
C ALA A 15 -25.57 3.39 2.18
N ALA A 16 -26.01 3.99 3.29
CA ALA A 16 -27.38 4.48 3.51
C ALA A 16 -27.51 5.39 4.76
N VAL A 17 -28.34 6.43 4.63
CA VAL A 17 -28.62 7.55 5.55
C VAL A 17 -29.92 7.30 6.33
N ALA A 18 -30.00 7.63 7.64
CA ALA A 18 -31.11 8.37 8.29
C ALA A 18 -30.98 8.49 9.84
N ALA A 19 -31.52 9.60 10.34
CA ALA A 19 -31.45 10.24 11.66
C ALA A 19 -32.00 9.48 12.91
N ALA A 20 -31.48 9.78 14.11
CA ALA A 20 -32.11 10.73 15.07
C ALA A 20 -31.49 10.72 16.50
N ALA A 21 -31.23 11.95 16.98
CA ALA A 21 -31.19 12.55 18.33
C ALA A 21 -31.03 11.74 19.64
N GLY A 22 -30.14 12.25 20.53
CA GLY A 22 -30.18 12.00 21.98
C GLY A 22 -28.99 12.60 22.73
N THR A 23 -29.22 13.69 23.46
CA THR A 23 -28.25 14.50 24.24
C THR A 23 -27.95 13.97 25.64
N ALA A 24 -26.69 14.07 26.11
CA ALA A 24 -26.29 14.69 27.41
C ALA A 24 -24.81 14.39 27.78
N VAL A 25 -24.19 15.35 28.48
CA VAL A 25 -22.76 15.51 28.85
C VAL A 25 -22.74 15.94 30.34
N PRO A 26 -21.60 16.14 31.03
CA PRO A 26 -20.45 15.29 31.39
C PRO A 26 -20.29 15.17 32.93
N SER A 27 -19.16 14.62 33.42
CA SER A 27 -18.41 15.25 34.53
C SER A 27 -16.94 14.83 34.56
N ALA A 28 -16.08 15.84 34.74
CA ALA A 28 -14.63 15.80 34.87
C ALA A 28 -14.16 15.24 36.23
N SER A 29 -12.89 14.83 36.39
CA SER A 29 -11.79 15.51 37.13
C SER A 29 -10.67 14.47 37.32
N ALA A 30 -9.38 14.72 37.59
CA ALA A 30 -8.44 15.83 37.57
C ALA A 30 -7.06 15.18 37.85
N SER A 31 -5.97 15.68 37.23
CA SER A 31 -4.59 15.25 37.50
C SER A 31 -4.01 15.88 38.77
N PRO A 32 -2.85 15.35 39.23
CA PRO A 32 -1.71 16.24 39.41
C PRO A 32 -0.36 15.66 38.93
N ALA A 33 0.58 16.56 38.66
CA ALA A 33 2.02 16.37 38.43
C ALA A 33 2.78 17.36 39.35
N PRO A 34 4.12 17.56 39.29
CA PRO A 34 5.26 16.75 38.84
C PRO A 34 6.47 16.77 39.82
N ALA A 35 7.54 15.99 39.55
CA ALA A 35 8.95 16.24 39.92
C ALA A 35 9.83 15.22 39.15
N GLY A 36 11.07 15.41 38.70
CA GLY A 36 12.03 16.52 38.65
C GLY A 36 13.16 16.11 37.69
N GLN A 37 14.00 17.06 37.28
CA GLN A 37 14.95 16.98 36.15
C GLN A 37 16.22 16.14 36.43
N GLY A 38 16.73 15.50 35.37
CA GLY A 38 18.11 15.06 35.23
C GLY A 38 18.42 14.75 33.76
N ALA A 39 19.32 15.51 33.13
CA ALA A 39 19.88 15.20 31.81
C ALA A 39 21.09 14.25 31.99
N PRO A 40 21.28 13.25 31.11
CA PRO A 40 22.26 13.47 30.03
C PRO A 40 22.04 12.70 28.71
N ALA A 41 22.84 13.12 27.72
CA ALA A 41 23.36 12.40 26.55
C ALA A 41 22.41 12.06 25.39
N ALA A 42 22.76 12.62 24.23
CA ALA A 42 22.21 12.31 22.92
C ALA A 42 22.47 10.83 22.56
N SER A 43 21.49 9.98 22.82
CA SER A 43 21.43 8.63 22.28
C SER A 43 20.78 8.66 20.90
N SER A 44 21.39 7.98 19.94
CA SER A 44 20.81 7.72 18.62
C SER A 44 19.48 6.97 18.81
N THR A 45 18.36 7.66 18.67
CA THR A 45 17.01 7.13 18.96
C THR A 45 16.49 6.23 17.84
N GLY A 46 17.09 5.04 17.72
CA GLY A 46 16.40 3.89 17.15
C GLY A 46 15.54 3.26 18.23
N ARG A 47 14.24 3.05 17.98
CA ARG A 47 13.38 2.24 18.85
C ARG A 47 14.04 0.85 19.06
N PRO A 48 14.10 0.33 20.31
CA PRO A 48 14.58 -1.03 20.57
C PRO A 48 13.85 -2.03 19.65
N VAL A 49 14.54 -3.09 19.23
CA VAL A 49 13.96 -4.11 18.32
C VAL A 49 12.68 -4.72 18.91
N GLN A 50 12.58 -4.81 20.24
CA GLN A 50 11.43 -5.33 20.97
C GLN A 50 10.16 -4.44 20.89
N ASP A 51 10.29 -3.15 20.53
CA ASP A 51 9.16 -2.22 20.42
C ASP A 51 8.64 -2.07 18.98
N ARG A 52 9.24 -2.79 18.03
CA ARG A 52 8.84 -2.72 16.61
C ARG A 52 7.65 -3.64 16.38
N LEU A 53 6.61 -3.08 15.76
CA LEU A 53 5.40 -3.81 15.37
C LEU A 53 5.38 -4.15 13.87
N VAL A 54 6.45 -3.76 13.17
CA VAL A 54 6.56 -3.83 11.72
C VAL A 54 7.98 -4.26 11.36
N ASP A 55 8.09 -5.21 10.44
CA ASP A 55 9.35 -5.61 9.82
C ASP A 55 9.22 -5.47 8.30
N ASN A 56 10.23 -4.88 7.68
CA ASN A 56 10.28 -4.60 6.25
C ASN A 56 11.49 -5.31 5.67
N ARG A 57 11.28 -6.17 4.66
CA ARG A 57 12.37 -6.77 3.90
C ARG A 57 12.11 -6.69 2.40
N PHE A 58 13.00 -5.99 1.71
CA PHE A 58 13.02 -5.84 0.26
C PHE A 58 14.34 -6.28 -0.34
N TRP A 59 14.31 -7.08 -1.41
CA TRP A 59 15.42 -7.41 -2.27
C TRP A 59 15.52 -6.34 -3.37
N THR A 60 16.67 -5.67 -3.47
CA THR A 60 16.87 -4.52 -4.38
C THR A 60 18.25 -4.48 -5.02
N SER A 61 19.25 -5.12 -4.42
CA SER A 61 20.63 -5.09 -4.91
C SER A 61 20.97 -6.29 -5.79
N TYR A 62 22.04 -6.19 -6.57
CA TYR A 62 22.55 -7.33 -7.34
C TYR A 62 22.88 -8.54 -6.45
N GLY A 63 23.42 -8.30 -5.26
CA GLY A 63 23.69 -9.35 -4.27
C GLY A 63 22.41 -10.01 -3.75
N ASP A 64 21.37 -9.22 -3.50
CA ASP A 64 20.04 -9.74 -3.13
C ASP A 64 19.48 -10.68 -4.20
N TRP A 65 19.51 -10.27 -5.47
CA TRP A 65 19.01 -11.08 -6.58
C TRP A 65 19.83 -12.36 -6.77
N ARG A 66 21.14 -12.31 -6.56
CA ARG A 66 22.02 -13.49 -6.61
C ARG A 66 21.84 -14.45 -5.44
N ALA A 67 21.31 -14.00 -4.32
CA ALA A 67 21.08 -14.84 -3.14
C ALA A 67 19.83 -15.73 -3.28
N GLY A 68 18.92 -15.41 -4.21
CA GLY A 68 17.75 -16.24 -4.50
C GLY A 68 18.08 -17.43 -5.40
N ALA A 69 17.25 -18.47 -5.32
CA ALA A 69 17.30 -19.63 -6.20
C ALA A 69 16.73 -19.27 -7.57
N ALA A 70 17.58 -19.30 -8.61
CA ALA A 70 17.20 -19.01 -9.98
C ALA A 70 16.87 -20.29 -10.75
N ARG A 71 15.70 -20.32 -11.40
CA ARG A 71 15.39 -21.30 -12.46
C ARG A 71 15.02 -20.54 -13.73
N GLY A 72 15.97 -20.47 -14.66
CA GLY A 72 15.82 -19.73 -15.91
C GLY A 72 15.88 -18.20 -15.77
N THR A 73 16.04 -17.67 -14.56
CA THR A 73 16.24 -16.24 -14.31
C THR A 73 17.72 -15.88 -14.20
N ARG A 74 18.06 -14.61 -14.40
CA ARG A 74 19.38 -14.04 -14.10
C ARG A 74 19.24 -12.75 -13.32
N ALA A 75 20.19 -12.50 -12.42
CA ALA A 75 20.37 -11.17 -11.86
C ALA A 75 20.96 -10.23 -12.93
N VAL A 76 20.34 -9.08 -13.11
CA VAL A 76 20.77 -8.02 -14.03
C VAL A 76 21.55 -6.99 -13.20
N PRO A 77 22.84 -6.76 -13.46
CA PRO A 77 23.62 -5.73 -12.78
C PRO A 77 23.29 -4.35 -13.35
N GLY A 78 23.76 -3.29 -12.70
CA GLY A 78 23.67 -1.92 -13.22
C GLY A 78 23.20 -0.92 -12.17
N ARG A 79 22.75 0.25 -12.64
CA ARG A 79 22.29 1.35 -11.78
C ARG A 79 21.01 1.00 -11.00
N ARG A 80 20.18 0.13 -11.56
CA ARG A 80 18.96 -0.41 -10.94
C ARG A 80 18.98 -1.93 -11.10
N PRO A 81 19.67 -2.67 -10.20
CA PRO A 81 19.75 -4.12 -10.31
C PRO A 81 18.37 -4.77 -10.26
N GLY A 82 18.21 -5.86 -10.99
CA GLY A 82 16.94 -6.58 -11.04
C GLY A 82 17.10 -8.06 -11.34
N VAL A 83 15.98 -8.74 -11.53
CA VAL A 83 15.92 -10.11 -12.02
C VAL A 83 15.07 -10.16 -13.30
N ALA A 84 15.56 -10.91 -14.29
CA ALA A 84 14.96 -11.04 -15.62
C ALA A 84 15.05 -12.49 -16.12
N ILE A 85 14.31 -12.83 -17.18
CA ILE A 85 14.36 -14.14 -17.84
C ILE A 85 15.68 -14.28 -18.60
N ALA A 86 16.49 -15.28 -18.22
CA ALA A 86 17.68 -15.73 -18.95
C ALA A 86 17.32 -16.74 -20.04
N ALA A 87 16.65 -17.81 -19.65
CA ALA A 87 16.11 -18.81 -20.53
C ALA A 87 14.80 -19.33 -19.91
N PRO A 88 13.72 -19.50 -20.69
CA PRO A 88 12.49 -20.04 -20.15
C PRO A 88 12.72 -21.48 -19.69
N VAL A 89 12.09 -21.86 -18.57
CA VAL A 89 12.16 -23.24 -18.05
C VAL A 89 10.98 -24.10 -18.49
N GLY A 90 9.99 -23.49 -19.14
CA GLY A 90 8.83 -24.16 -19.70
C GLY A 90 7.78 -23.20 -20.22
N LEU A 91 6.65 -23.77 -20.61
CA LEU A 91 5.44 -23.05 -20.97
C LEU A 91 4.43 -23.15 -19.82
N ARG A 92 3.66 -22.09 -19.62
CA ARG A 92 2.51 -22.03 -18.72
C ARG A 92 1.32 -21.51 -19.49
N GLU A 93 0.24 -22.28 -19.50
CA GLU A 93 -1.05 -21.77 -19.95
C GLU A 93 -1.67 -20.90 -18.86
N TYR A 94 -2.21 -19.75 -19.27
CA TYR A 94 -2.96 -18.87 -18.40
C TYR A 94 -4.30 -18.55 -19.06
N ALA A 95 -5.38 -19.03 -18.44
CA ALA A 95 -6.73 -18.60 -18.73
C ALA A 95 -7.01 -17.36 -17.88
N ASP A 96 -7.04 -16.19 -18.52
CA ASP A 96 -7.33 -14.95 -17.84
C ASP A 96 -8.84 -14.89 -17.56
N PRO A 97 -9.25 -14.90 -16.27
CA PRO A 97 -10.66 -15.00 -15.89
C PRO A 97 -11.48 -13.76 -16.32
N HIS A 98 -10.82 -12.63 -16.59
CA HIS A 98 -11.46 -11.35 -16.86
C HIS A 98 -11.52 -11.02 -18.35
N THR A 99 -10.74 -11.72 -19.19
CA THR A 99 -10.84 -11.61 -20.65
C THR A 99 -11.51 -12.82 -21.30
N GLY A 100 -11.55 -13.97 -20.60
CA GLY A 100 -11.98 -15.24 -21.18
C GLY A 100 -11.00 -15.83 -22.20
N THR A 101 -9.82 -15.23 -22.37
CA THR A 101 -8.79 -15.72 -23.29
C THR A 101 -7.81 -16.63 -22.58
N THR A 102 -7.36 -17.67 -23.28
CA THR A 102 -6.26 -18.54 -22.81
C THR A 102 -5.05 -18.33 -23.70
N ALA A 103 -3.91 -18.06 -23.08
CA ALA A 103 -2.64 -17.87 -23.77
C ALA A 103 -1.54 -18.70 -23.12
N SER A 104 -0.61 -19.19 -23.94
CA SER A 104 0.60 -19.87 -23.48
C SER A 104 1.74 -18.88 -23.30
N TRP A 105 2.48 -19.01 -22.21
CA TRP A 105 3.55 -18.10 -21.81
C TRP A 105 4.84 -18.87 -21.49
N GLU A 106 5.95 -18.41 -22.04
CA GLU A 106 7.26 -18.82 -21.55
C GLU A 106 7.47 -18.24 -20.15
N TYR A 107 7.99 -19.05 -19.22
CA TYR A 107 8.22 -18.57 -17.86
C TYR A 107 9.59 -18.95 -17.31
N ALA A 108 10.04 -18.16 -16.34
CA ALA A 108 11.17 -18.45 -15.46
C ALA A 108 10.83 -18.04 -14.03
N THR A 109 11.46 -18.67 -13.04
CA THR A 109 11.17 -18.39 -11.62
C THR A 109 12.41 -17.95 -10.87
N TRP A 110 12.26 -16.93 -10.03
CA TRP A 110 13.21 -16.59 -8.99
C TRP A 110 12.55 -16.78 -7.63
N THR A 111 13.17 -17.53 -6.74
CA THR A 111 12.68 -17.70 -5.36
C THR A 111 13.68 -17.07 -4.42
N GLY A 112 13.26 -16.06 -3.66
CA GLY A 112 14.12 -15.38 -2.70
C GLY A 112 14.57 -16.30 -1.56
N PRO A 113 15.63 -15.96 -0.82
CA PRO A 113 15.94 -16.64 0.45
C PRO A 113 14.78 -16.48 1.44
N GLU A 114 14.64 -17.41 2.38
CA GLU A 114 13.71 -17.23 3.49
C GLU A 114 14.13 -16.02 4.34
N HIS A 115 13.16 -15.16 4.65
CA HIS A 115 13.34 -14.06 5.59
C HIS A 115 12.62 -14.39 6.89
N ARG A 116 13.37 -14.47 7.99
CA ARG A 116 12.81 -14.55 9.33
C ARG A 116 12.37 -13.17 9.76
N LEU A 117 11.07 -13.02 10.02
CA LEU A 117 10.50 -11.75 10.46
C LEU A 117 11.06 -11.39 11.83
N ALA A 118 11.56 -10.16 11.96
CA ALA A 118 11.96 -9.63 13.27
C ALA A 118 10.74 -9.42 14.19
N VAL A 119 9.55 -9.31 13.59
CA VAL A 119 8.25 -9.23 14.25
C VAL A 119 7.38 -10.36 13.70
N PRO A 120 7.17 -11.46 14.45
CA PRO A 120 6.22 -12.49 14.04
C PRO A 120 4.86 -11.86 13.75
N ALA A 121 4.40 -12.00 12.50
CA ALA A 121 3.35 -11.17 11.95
C ALA A 121 1.96 -11.81 12.03
N THR A 122 0.94 -10.97 12.17
CA THR A 122 -0.46 -11.31 11.93
C THR A 122 -0.90 -10.95 10.52
N GLU A 123 -0.24 -9.97 9.90
CA GLU A 123 -0.51 -9.54 8.52
C GLU A 123 0.79 -9.38 7.72
N VAL A 124 0.75 -9.71 6.43
CA VAL A 124 1.86 -9.48 5.50
C VAL A 124 1.35 -8.93 4.18
N ILE A 125 1.96 -7.84 3.70
CA ILE A 125 1.67 -7.25 2.39
C ILE A 125 2.92 -7.35 1.53
N ALA A 126 2.86 -8.18 0.50
CA ALA A 126 3.92 -8.27 -0.51
C ALA A 126 3.81 -7.11 -1.49
N SER A 127 4.90 -6.44 -1.81
CA SER A 127 4.94 -5.40 -2.84
C SER A 127 6.17 -5.55 -3.72
N TRP A 128 6.02 -5.12 -4.97
CA TRP A 128 7.03 -5.26 -6.01
C TRP A 128 7.08 -4.00 -6.85
N ASN A 129 8.20 -3.82 -7.52
CA ASN A 129 8.34 -2.83 -8.56
C ASN A 129 8.99 -3.51 -9.77
N ALA A 130 8.34 -3.41 -10.93
CA ALA A 130 8.74 -4.12 -12.12
C ALA A 130 8.41 -3.35 -13.39
N ASP A 131 9.25 -3.56 -14.41
CA ASP A 131 8.96 -3.21 -15.79
C ASP A 131 8.42 -4.46 -16.44
N THR A 132 7.27 -4.32 -17.07
CA THR A 132 6.61 -5.38 -17.81
C THR A 132 6.23 -4.81 -19.16
N PRO A 133 7.19 -4.75 -20.11
CA PRO A 133 6.89 -4.30 -21.46
C PRO A 133 5.83 -5.19 -22.11
N ALA A 134 5.21 -4.69 -23.18
CA ALA A 134 4.19 -5.43 -23.91
C ALA A 134 4.65 -6.87 -24.27
N GLY A 135 3.75 -7.83 -24.06
CA GLY A 135 4.04 -9.26 -24.18
C GLY A 135 4.72 -9.86 -22.96
N THR A 136 4.69 -9.21 -21.80
CA THR A 136 5.24 -9.73 -20.55
C THR A 136 4.37 -9.40 -19.35
N TRP A 137 4.50 -10.20 -18.29
CA TRP A 137 3.86 -9.96 -16.99
C TRP A 137 4.57 -10.78 -15.90
N ILE A 138 4.20 -10.56 -14.65
CA ILE A 138 4.76 -11.26 -13.50
C ILE A 138 3.66 -11.77 -12.56
N GLU A 139 3.94 -12.86 -11.86
CA GLU A 139 3.15 -13.35 -10.74
C GLU A 139 4.01 -13.37 -9.48
N ILE A 140 3.46 -12.85 -8.38
CA ILE A 140 4.12 -12.76 -7.09
C ILE A 140 3.44 -13.73 -6.15
N GLU A 141 4.22 -14.62 -5.56
CA GLU A 141 3.72 -15.64 -4.65
C GLU A 141 4.44 -15.56 -3.30
N LEU A 142 3.71 -15.80 -2.22
CA LEU A 142 4.20 -15.82 -0.85
C LEU A 142 3.98 -17.20 -0.23
N ARG A 143 5.00 -17.72 0.44
CA ARG A 143 4.88 -18.85 1.36
C ARG A 143 5.50 -18.44 2.68
N GLY A 144 4.93 -18.88 3.79
CA GLY A 144 5.53 -18.64 5.10
C GLY A 144 5.48 -19.82 6.05
N THR A 145 6.08 -19.60 7.20
CA THR A 145 6.24 -20.57 8.28
C THR A 145 5.58 -20.01 9.52
N TYR A 146 4.58 -20.73 10.03
CA TYR A 146 3.87 -20.36 11.24
C TYR A 146 4.72 -20.59 12.50
N SER A 147 4.31 -19.98 13.61
CA SER A 147 4.95 -20.15 14.93
C SER A 147 4.84 -21.57 15.49
N ASP A 148 3.89 -22.37 15.01
CA ASP A 148 3.77 -23.80 15.34
C ASP A 148 4.68 -24.71 14.47
N GLY A 149 5.47 -24.11 13.56
CA GLY A 149 6.40 -24.80 12.67
C GLY A 149 5.77 -25.35 11.38
N SER A 150 4.44 -25.30 11.23
CA SER A 150 3.78 -25.65 9.97
C SER A 150 3.97 -24.56 8.92
N ALA A 151 3.85 -24.92 7.63
CA ALA A 151 4.00 -23.98 6.53
C ALA A 151 2.64 -23.65 5.89
N THR A 152 2.52 -22.43 5.38
CA THR A 152 1.42 -22.05 4.50
C THR A 152 1.53 -22.81 3.15
N PRO A 153 0.45 -22.88 2.36
CA PRO A 153 0.58 -23.06 0.91
C PRO A 153 1.30 -21.86 0.27
N TRP A 154 1.58 -21.95 -1.03
CA TRP A 154 1.94 -20.77 -1.81
C TRP A 154 0.66 -19.99 -2.13
N TYR A 155 0.59 -18.74 -1.67
CA TYR A 155 -0.46 -17.81 -2.01
C TYR A 155 -0.02 -16.91 -3.16
N VAL A 156 -0.90 -16.65 -4.12
CA VAL A 156 -0.70 -15.64 -5.17
C VAL A 156 -1.08 -14.28 -4.58
N MET A 157 -0.09 -13.41 -4.42
CA MET A 157 -0.26 -12.05 -3.90
C MET A 157 -0.64 -11.05 -4.99
N GLY A 158 -0.47 -11.41 -6.26
CA GLY A 158 -0.93 -10.61 -7.39
C GLY A 158 -0.35 -11.08 -8.72
N ARG A 159 -1.14 -10.89 -9.78
CA ARG A 159 -0.71 -11.00 -11.18
C ARG A 159 -0.65 -9.61 -11.78
N TRP A 160 0.53 -9.21 -12.23
CA TRP A 160 0.83 -7.84 -12.59
C TRP A 160 1.41 -7.74 -14.00
N ALA A 161 0.79 -6.88 -14.80
CA ALA A 161 1.38 -6.24 -15.97
C ALA A 161 1.25 -4.72 -15.79
N SER A 162 2.06 -3.93 -16.48
CA SER A 162 2.01 -2.46 -16.45
C SER A 162 0.85 -1.98 -17.32
N GLY A 163 0.63 -2.58 -18.49
CA GLY A 163 -0.57 -2.38 -19.29
C GLY A 163 -1.71 -3.35 -18.92
N ASP A 164 -2.84 -3.23 -19.62
CA ASP A 164 -4.04 -4.07 -19.46
C ASP A 164 -4.38 -4.89 -20.73
N ALA A 165 -3.44 -4.94 -21.69
CA ALA A 165 -3.64 -5.60 -22.98
C ALA A 165 -3.12 -7.06 -23.02
N ASP A 166 -2.10 -7.39 -22.21
CA ASP A 166 -1.52 -8.74 -22.16
C ASP A 166 -2.27 -9.66 -21.20
N ILE A 167 -2.60 -9.12 -20.02
CA ILE A 167 -3.49 -9.69 -19.02
C ILE A 167 -4.28 -8.57 -18.37
N ARG A 168 -5.42 -8.91 -17.79
CA ARG A 168 -6.15 -8.06 -16.84
C ARG A 168 -5.53 -8.29 -15.46
N ARG A 169 -4.69 -7.35 -15.01
CA ARG A 169 -3.99 -7.42 -13.72
C ARG A 169 -4.97 -7.68 -12.58
N THR A 170 -4.63 -8.56 -11.65
CA THR A 170 -5.65 -9.13 -10.77
C THR A 170 -5.09 -9.65 -9.45
N SER A 171 -5.81 -9.41 -8.35
CA SER A 171 -5.74 -10.24 -7.14
C SER A 171 -6.31 -11.63 -7.41
N VAL A 172 -6.20 -12.54 -6.44
CA VAL A 172 -6.78 -13.89 -6.51
C VAL A 172 -7.58 -14.15 -5.25
N ASP A 173 -8.87 -14.46 -5.43
CA ASP A 173 -9.81 -14.72 -4.34
C ASP A 173 -9.72 -16.14 -3.79
N ASP A 174 -10.44 -16.37 -2.68
CA ASP A 174 -10.69 -17.68 -2.07
C ASP A 174 -9.43 -18.47 -1.68
N GLN A 175 -8.36 -17.75 -1.33
CA GLN A 175 -7.12 -18.31 -0.86
C GLN A 175 -7.09 -18.43 0.67
N SER A 176 -7.19 -19.64 1.21
CA SER A 176 -7.03 -19.91 2.64
C SER A 176 -6.50 -21.31 2.94
N ASP A 177 -6.01 -21.54 4.16
CA ASP A 177 -5.58 -22.86 4.66
C ASP A 177 -6.22 -23.26 6.00
N GLY A 178 -7.21 -22.48 6.47
CA GLY A 178 -7.88 -22.65 7.76
C GLY A 178 -7.14 -22.05 8.95
N LYS A 179 -5.95 -21.47 8.74
CA LYS A 179 -5.19 -20.67 9.73
C LYS A 179 -4.96 -19.24 9.25
N SER A 180 -4.86 -19.06 7.94
CA SER A 180 -4.71 -17.77 7.28
C SER A 180 -5.49 -17.70 5.97
N SER A 181 -5.75 -16.47 5.55
CA SER A 181 -6.39 -16.13 4.29
C SER A 181 -5.69 -14.95 3.62
N VAL A 182 -5.85 -14.82 2.30
CA VAL A 182 -5.48 -13.60 1.57
C VAL A 182 -6.72 -12.78 1.27
N TRP A 183 -6.69 -11.50 1.65
CA TRP A 183 -7.73 -10.51 1.40
C TRP A 183 -7.22 -9.49 0.39
N THR A 184 -7.54 -9.70 -0.89
CA THR A 184 -7.07 -8.91 -2.04
C THR A 184 -5.54 -8.88 -2.18
N ASP A 185 -4.86 -8.11 -1.32
CA ASP A 185 -3.40 -7.91 -1.32
C ASP A 185 -2.72 -8.25 0.03
N THR A 186 -3.51 -8.60 1.05
CA THR A 186 -3.02 -8.79 2.42
C THR A 186 -3.19 -10.24 2.85
N PHE A 187 -2.08 -10.92 3.14
CA PHE A 187 -2.08 -12.14 3.94
C PHE A 187 -2.47 -11.79 5.38
N ALA A 188 -3.38 -12.54 5.98
CA ALA A 188 -3.79 -12.36 7.37
C ALA A 188 -3.97 -13.70 8.10
N ILE A 189 -3.49 -13.78 9.34
CA ILE A 189 -3.87 -14.84 10.28
C ILE A 189 -5.36 -14.69 10.60
N ASP A 190 -6.14 -15.75 10.44
CA ASP A 190 -7.61 -15.71 10.56
C ASP A 190 -8.07 -15.40 12.00
N ASP A 191 -7.36 -15.95 12.99
CA ASP A 191 -7.60 -15.70 14.42
C ASP A 191 -6.30 -15.39 15.17
N PRO A 192 -5.86 -14.11 15.18
CA PRO A 192 -4.68 -13.67 15.90
C PRO A 192 -4.74 -13.91 17.43
N ALA A 193 -5.93 -14.08 18.02
CA ALA A 193 -6.10 -14.27 19.45
C ALA A 193 -5.61 -15.66 19.92
N THR A 194 -5.47 -16.62 19.01
CA THR A 194 -4.85 -17.92 19.27
C THR A 194 -3.35 -17.83 19.58
N GLY A 195 -2.72 -16.68 19.31
CA GLY A 195 -1.27 -16.51 19.41
C GLY A 195 -0.49 -17.03 18.19
N LEU A 196 -1.17 -17.59 17.18
CA LEU A 196 -0.54 -17.98 15.93
C LEU A 196 0.05 -16.75 15.22
N ARG A 197 1.26 -16.89 14.69
CA ARG A 197 1.97 -15.84 13.94
C ARG A 197 2.68 -16.43 12.74
N LEU A 198 2.87 -15.63 11.70
CA LEU A 198 3.83 -15.93 10.65
C LEU A 198 5.23 -15.50 11.12
N THR A 199 6.16 -16.43 11.21
CA THR A 199 7.52 -16.18 11.74
C THR A 199 8.58 -15.99 10.67
N ALA A 200 8.33 -16.50 9.47
CA ALA A 200 9.20 -16.33 8.32
C ALA A 200 8.37 -16.38 7.03
N TYR A 201 8.88 -15.77 5.97
CA TYR A 201 8.30 -15.88 4.64
C TYR A 201 9.36 -15.98 3.54
N GLN A 202 8.93 -16.47 2.39
CA GLN A 202 9.67 -16.54 1.15
C GLN A 202 8.80 -16.00 0.02
N LEU A 203 9.40 -15.22 -0.89
CA LEU A 203 8.73 -14.81 -2.12
C LEU A 203 9.21 -15.64 -3.30
N ARG A 204 8.29 -15.96 -4.21
CA ARG A 204 8.58 -16.46 -5.54
C ARG A 204 8.05 -15.47 -6.56
N LEU A 205 8.90 -15.12 -7.51
CA LEU A 205 8.58 -14.30 -8.67
C LEU A 205 8.57 -15.22 -9.88
N THR A 206 7.42 -15.34 -10.52
CA THR A 206 7.30 -16.01 -11.83
C THR A 206 7.24 -14.93 -12.89
N LEU A 207 8.25 -14.90 -13.76
CA LEU A 207 8.41 -13.93 -14.84
C LEU A 207 7.92 -14.58 -16.13
N LEU A 208 7.05 -13.90 -16.87
CA LEU A 208 6.38 -14.45 -18.04
C LEU A 208 6.56 -13.57 -19.26
N ARG A 209 6.69 -14.20 -20.43
CA ARG A 209 6.73 -13.54 -21.73
C ARG A 209 6.06 -14.38 -22.81
N LYS A 210 5.66 -13.74 -23.91
CA LYS A 210 5.15 -14.44 -25.10
C LYS A 210 6.19 -15.46 -25.62
N PRO A 211 5.78 -16.67 -26.03
CA PRO A 211 6.68 -17.68 -26.57
C PRO A 211 7.54 -17.15 -27.74
N GLY A 212 8.83 -17.49 -27.74
CA GLY A 212 9.79 -17.05 -28.77
C GLY A 212 10.21 -15.57 -28.66
N SER A 213 9.60 -14.77 -27.79
CA SER A 213 10.00 -13.38 -27.57
C SER A 213 11.35 -13.27 -26.85
N ARG A 214 12.12 -12.24 -27.16
CA ARG A 214 13.33 -11.87 -26.40
C ARG A 214 13.09 -10.78 -25.37
N VAL A 215 11.91 -10.15 -25.40
CA VAL A 215 11.48 -9.17 -24.40
C VAL A 215 11.30 -9.86 -23.05
N THR A 216 11.78 -9.25 -21.98
CA THR A 216 11.71 -9.82 -20.62
C THR A 216 11.10 -8.79 -19.68
N PRO A 217 10.20 -9.21 -18.76
CA PRO A 217 9.91 -8.38 -17.62
C PRO A 217 11.17 -8.29 -16.74
N THR A 218 11.33 -7.19 -16.02
CA THR A 218 12.43 -6.99 -15.07
C THR A 218 11.89 -6.53 -13.73
N VAL A 219 12.16 -7.28 -12.67
CA VAL A 219 11.79 -6.89 -11.30
C VAL A 219 13.02 -6.32 -10.62
N TRP A 220 12.97 -5.06 -10.18
CA TRP A 220 14.09 -4.37 -9.50
C TRP A 220 13.86 -4.17 -8.01
N ARG A 221 12.64 -4.42 -7.53
CA ARG A 221 12.32 -4.49 -6.10
C ARG A 221 11.25 -5.53 -5.89
N ALA A 222 11.44 -6.41 -4.91
CA ALA A 222 10.39 -7.26 -4.39
C ALA A 222 10.59 -7.39 -2.88
N GLY A 223 9.52 -7.52 -2.12
CA GLY A 223 9.62 -7.64 -0.68
C GLY A 223 8.25 -7.67 -0.03
N ALA A 224 8.25 -7.64 1.29
CA ALA A 224 7.03 -7.53 2.05
C ALA A 224 7.23 -6.69 3.31
N MET A 225 6.13 -6.12 3.76
CA MET A 225 5.96 -5.62 5.12
C MET A 225 5.19 -6.68 5.89
N GLY A 226 5.76 -7.18 6.98
CA GLY A 226 5.08 -8.00 7.97
C GLY A 226 4.81 -7.20 9.24
N SER A 227 3.66 -7.39 9.87
CA SER A 227 3.29 -6.64 11.07
C SER A 227 2.47 -7.43 12.07
N ASP A 228 2.62 -7.07 13.34
CA ASP A 228 1.74 -7.47 14.44
C ASP A 228 1.35 -6.23 15.25
N VAL A 229 0.44 -5.43 14.69
CA VAL A 229 -0.06 -4.22 15.36
C VAL A 229 -1.23 -4.62 16.25
N PRO A 230 -1.17 -4.37 17.58
CA PRO A 230 -2.22 -4.81 18.48
C PRO A 230 -3.54 -4.08 18.22
N ASP A 231 -4.64 -4.69 18.64
CA ASP A 231 -5.95 -4.07 18.71
C ASP A 231 -5.89 -2.80 19.57
N ARG A 232 -6.22 -1.67 18.95
CA ARG A 232 -6.24 -0.36 19.62
C ARG A 232 -7.24 0.56 18.96
N PHE A 233 -8.03 1.25 19.78
CA PHE A 233 -9.00 2.27 19.36
C PHE A 233 -8.39 3.67 19.32
N GLU A 234 -7.34 3.88 20.11
CA GLU A 234 -6.54 5.10 20.15
C GLU A 234 -5.05 4.75 20.18
N VAL A 235 -4.22 5.74 19.88
CA VAL A 235 -2.75 5.62 19.96
C VAL A 235 -2.16 6.68 20.88
N PRO A 236 -0.94 6.51 21.39
CA PRO A 236 -0.25 7.57 22.13
C PRO A 236 -0.09 8.84 21.27
N ALA A 237 -0.34 10.01 21.86
CA ALA A 237 -0.17 11.28 21.16
C ALA A 237 1.32 11.56 20.90
N SER A 238 1.69 11.88 19.66
CA SER A 238 3.03 12.38 19.34
C SER A 238 3.15 13.89 19.58
N ARG A 239 4.36 14.33 19.90
CA ARG A 239 4.69 15.75 20.01
C ARG A 239 5.08 16.30 18.64
N PRO A 240 4.54 17.46 18.20
CA PRO A 240 4.99 18.14 17.00
C PRO A 240 6.49 18.41 17.01
N GLY A 241 7.16 18.13 15.90
CA GLY A 241 8.61 18.35 15.75
C GLY A 241 9.03 19.04 14.46
N LEU A 242 8.10 19.28 13.52
CA LEU A 242 8.39 19.82 12.19
C LEU A 242 7.31 20.81 11.75
N ALA A 243 7.74 21.92 11.15
CA ALA A 243 6.89 22.83 10.39
C ALA A 243 7.45 22.94 8.97
N LYS A 244 6.80 22.28 8.01
CA LYS A 244 7.26 22.19 6.62
C LYS A 244 6.10 21.73 5.74
N GLU A 245 6.00 22.30 4.55
CA GLU A 245 5.07 21.85 3.52
C GLU A 245 5.84 21.58 2.23
N LEU A 246 5.58 20.42 1.62
CA LEU A 246 6.13 20.03 0.33
C LEU A 246 5.19 20.52 -0.79
N PRO A 247 5.71 21.06 -1.90
CA PRO A 247 4.92 21.56 -3.01
C PRO A 247 4.39 20.42 -3.88
N VAL A 248 3.59 19.52 -3.30
CA VAL A 248 2.96 18.41 -4.00
C VAL A 248 1.74 18.94 -4.78
N PRO A 249 1.61 18.62 -6.08
CA PRO A 249 0.46 19.03 -6.89
C PRO A 249 -0.84 18.47 -6.32
N ARG A 250 -1.95 19.08 -6.70
CA ARG A 250 -3.26 18.85 -6.09
C ARG A 250 -4.23 18.35 -7.14
N TYR A 251 -4.74 17.14 -6.93
CA TYR A 251 -5.77 16.55 -7.77
C TYR A 251 -6.93 16.07 -6.92
N SER A 252 -8.12 16.38 -7.40
CA SER A 252 -9.38 15.92 -6.87
C SER A 252 -9.81 14.67 -7.62
N GLN A 253 -10.26 13.65 -6.89
CA GLN A 253 -10.93 12.52 -7.54
C GLN A 253 -12.35 12.91 -7.97
N ASN A 254 -13.02 13.82 -7.25
CA ASN A 254 -14.45 14.08 -7.47
C ASN A 254 -14.74 14.84 -8.78
N THR A 255 -13.73 15.46 -9.39
CA THR A 255 -13.85 16.04 -10.75
C THR A 255 -14.12 14.97 -11.80
N HIS A 256 -13.86 13.70 -11.47
CA HIS A 256 -14.04 12.54 -12.34
C HIS A 256 -15.25 11.68 -11.99
N ILE A 257 -16.15 12.14 -11.13
CA ILE A 257 -17.36 11.39 -10.76
C ILE A 257 -18.15 11.00 -12.02
N GLY A 258 -18.45 9.71 -12.16
CA GLY A 258 -19.13 9.15 -13.33
C GLY A 258 -18.30 9.08 -14.62
N GLN A 259 -17.03 9.51 -14.62
CA GLN A 259 -16.13 9.36 -15.76
C GLN A 259 -15.47 7.97 -15.73
N TYR A 260 -15.46 7.26 -16.85
CA TYR A 260 -14.97 5.87 -16.95
C TYR A 260 -15.56 4.93 -15.89
N PRO A 261 -16.88 4.72 -15.89
CA PRO A 261 -17.57 3.92 -14.87
C PRO A 261 -17.08 2.47 -14.78
N GLU A 262 -16.44 1.94 -15.83
CA GLU A 262 -15.80 0.63 -15.83
C GLU A 262 -14.63 0.50 -14.85
N TYR A 263 -14.10 1.61 -14.34
CA TYR A 263 -13.04 1.63 -13.33
C TYR A 263 -13.61 2.06 -11.97
N ASP A 264 -14.57 1.31 -11.44
CA ASP A 264 -15.19 1.56 -10.12
C ASP A 264 -16.01 2.88 -10.06
N ASN A 265 -16.93 3.03 -11.03
CA ASN A 265 -17.86 4.17 -11.18
C ASN A 265 -17.22 5.53 -11.46
N GLY A 266 -15.89 5.63 -11.46
CA GLY A 266 -15.16 6.86 -11.71
C GLY A 266 -14.54 7.45 -10.45
N GLY A 267 -14.49 8.77 -10.42
CA GLY A 267 -13.91 9.57 -9.34
C GLY A 267 -14.40 9.23 -7.93
N GLU A 268 -15.56 8.60 -7.77
CA GLU A 268 -16.13 8.15 -6.50
C GLU A 268 -15.18 7.27 -5.68
N ALA A 269 -14.31 6.49 -6.34
CA ALA A 269 -13.43 5.53 -5.67
C ALA A 269 -11.94 5.66 -6.04
N TRP A 270 -11.54 6.75 -6.69
CA TRP A 270 -10.18 6.96 -7.21
C TRP A 270 -9.19 7.61 -6.22
N CYS A 271 -9.44 7.55 -4.92
CA CYS A 271 -8.57 8.18 -3.91
C CYS A 271 -7.10 7.74 -3.99
N SER A 272 -6.86 6.43 -4.22
CA SER A 272 -5.52 5.84 -4.33
C SER A 272 -4.78 6.25 -5.62
N PRO A 273 -5.34 6.08 -6.83
CA PRO A 273 -4.67 6.54 -8.05
C PRO A 273 -4.50 8.07 -8.10
N THR A 274 -5.45 8.85 -7.56
CA THR A 274 -5.32 10.31 -7.47
C THR A 274 -4.18 10.71 -6.54
N SER A 275 -4.08 10.10 -5.35
CA SER A 275 -2.97 10.31 -4.42
C SER A 275 -1.62 9.88 -5.01
N SER A 276 -1.62 8.76 -5.73
CA SER A 276 -0.42 8.26 -6.40
C SER A 276 0.09 9.24 -7.44
N THR A 277 -0.81 9.76 -8.27
CA THR A 277 -0.53 10.79 -9.29
C THR A 277 0.11 12.02 -8.67
N MET A 278 -0.44 12.53 -7.56
CA MET A 278 0.11 13.70 -6.86
C MET A 278 1.58 13.51 -6.46
N ILE A 279 1.96 12.35 -5.90
CA ILE A 279 3.35 12.10 -5.52
C ILE A 279 4.25 11.79 -6.74
N ILE A 280 3.75 11.07 -7.74
CA ILE A 280 4.49 10.77 -8.98
C ILE A 280 4.93 12.09 -9.64
N GLU A 281 4.01 13.05 -9.77
CA GLU A 281 4.30 14.37 -10.33
C GLU A 281 5.14 15.26 -9.43
N TYR A 282 5.02 15.16 -8.11
CA TYR A 282 5.95 15.82 -7.18
C TYR A 282 7.41 15.43 -7.44
N TRP A 283 7.65 14.18 -7.86
CA TRP A 283 8.98 13.71 -8.27
C TRP A 283 9.34 14.05 -9.73
N GLY A 284 8.51 14.83 -10.43
CA GLY A 284 8.72 15.23 -11.82
C GLY A 284 8.58 14.07 -12.79
N ARG A 285 7.67 13.14 -12.51
CA ARG A 285 7.34 11.99 -13.37
C ARG A 285 5.85 12.01 -13.70
N GLY A 286 5.44 11.31 -14.75
CA GLY A 286 4.06 11.25 -15.18
C GLY A 286 3.94 10.65 -16.58
N PRO A 287 2.72 10.33 -17.02
CA PRO A 287 2.48 9.78 -18.34
C PRO A 287 2.79 10.81 -19.43
N THR A 288 3.25 10.33 -20.57
CA THR A 288 3.46 11.15 -21.77
C THR A 288 2.14 11.51 -22.45
N ALA A 289 2.16 12.51 -23.33
CA ALA A 289 0.97 12.89 -24.11
C ALA A 289 0.42 11.72 -24.96
N GLU A 290 1.29 10.82 -25.45
CA GLU A 290 0.90 9.62 -26.19
C GLU A 290 0.17 8.61 -25.28
N GLU A 291 0.69 8.39 -24.07
CA GLU A 291 0.05 7.50 -23.08
C GLU A 291 -1.28 8.06 -22.54
N LEU A 292 -1.50 9.37 -22.65
CA LEU A 292 -2.75 10.04 -22.30
C LEU A 292 -3.74 10.13 -23.46
N ALA A 293 -3.34 9.80 -24.69
CA ALA A 293 -4.17 10.00 -25.88
C ALA A 293 -5.48 9.19 -25.91
N TRP A 294 -5.59 8.15 -25.07
CA TRP A 294 -6.82 7.38 -24.91
C TRP A 294 -7.87 8.10 -24.04
N VAL A 295 -7.44 9.08 -23.24
CA VAL A 295 -8.33 9.81 -22.33
C VAL A 295 -9.19 10.80 -23.13
N ASN A 296 -10.47 10.90 -22.78
CA ASN A 296 -11.38 11.85 -23.40
C ASN A 296 -10.83 13.27 -23.18
N PRO A 297 -10.57 14.05 -24.25
CA PRO A 297 -10.00 15.39 -24.12
C PRO A 297 -10.91 16.40 -23.39
N GLU A 298 -12.19 16.08 -23.18
CA GLU A 298 -13.10 16.89 -22.36
C GLU A 298 -12.88 16.72 -20.85
N PHE A 299 -12.22 15.64 -20.42
CA PHE A 299 -11.95 15.39 -19.01
C PHE A 299 -10.68 16.13 -18.57
N ALA A 300 -10.80 16.86 -17.47
CA ALA A 300 -9.65 17.46 -16.80
C ALA A 300 -8.73 16.37 -16.26
N ASP A 301 -7.49 16.73 -15.88
CA ASP A 301 -6.54 15.84 -15.18
C ASP A 301 -6.42 14.42 -15.77
N PRO A 302 -6.13 14.27 -17.08
CA PRO A 302 -6.12 12.98 -17.76
C PRO A 302 -5.18 11.94 -17.12
N GLN A 303 -4.14 12.39 -16.43
CA GLN A 303 -3.23 11.57 -15.64
C GLN A 303 -3.93 10.82 -14.49
N VAL A 304 -5.02 11.35 -13.92
CA VAL A 304 -5.81 10.67 -12.88
C VAL A 304 -6.61 9.53 -13.50
N CYS A 305 -7.25 9.77 -14.65
CA CYS A 305 -7.93 8.71 -15.44
C CYS A 305 -6.93 7.62 -15.85
N HIS A 306 -5.74 8.02 -16.29
CA HIS A 306 -4.64 7.11 -16.61
C HIS A 306 -4.24 6.27 -15.39
N ALA A 307 -4.00 6.89 -14.24
CA ALA A 307 -3.67 6.17 -13.01
C ALA A 307 -4.78 5.19 -12.58
N ALA A 308 -6.06 5.56 -12.70
CA ALA A 308 -7.17 4.66 -12.39
C ALA A 308 -7.14 3.39 -13.24
N ARG A 309 -7.10 3.52 -14.56
CA ARG A 309 -7.00 2.37 -15.49
C ARG A 309 -5.77 1.50 -15.22
N PHE A 310 -4.64 2.12 -14.89
CA PHE A 310 -3.37 1.42 -14.72
C PHE A 310 -3.13 0.84 -13.32
N THR A 311 -4.03 1.12 -12.37
CA THR A 311 -4.04 0.52 -11.03
C THR A 311 -5.27 -0.35 -10.75
N TYR A 312 -6.26 -0.34 -11.64
CA TYR A 312 -7.48 -1.14 -11.50
C TYR A 312 -7.17 -2.64 -11.40
N ASP A 313 -7.64 -3.24 -10.31
CA ASP A 313 -7.59 -4.66 -10.05
C ASP A 313 -8.92 -5.30 -10.50
N TYR A 314 -8.86 -6.16 -11.50
CA TYR A 314 -10.06 -6.71 -12.13
C TYR A 314 -10.80 -7.74 -11.27
N GLN A 315 -10.15 -8.37 -10.30
CA GLN A 315 -10.85 -9.26 -9.35
C GLN A 315 -11.45 -8.48 -8.19
N TYR A 316 -10.71 -7.48 -7.68
CA TYR A 316 -11.21 -6.60 -6.62
C TYR A 316 -12.29 -5.62 -7.13
N GLU A 317 -12.32 -5.36 -8.43
CA GLU A 317 -13.19 -4.37 -9.09
C GLU A 317 -12.95 -2.93 -8.58
N GLY A 318 -11.69 -2.60 -8.29
CA GLY A 318 -11.35 -1.29 -7.71
C GLY A 318 -9.89 -0.89 -7.88
N CYS A 319 -9.61 0.39 -7.63
CA CYS A 319 -8.26 0.97 -7.73
C CYS A 319 -7.50 0.98 -6.39
N GLY A 320 -8.05 0.32 -5.36
CA GLY A 320 -7.56 0.38 -3.97
C GLY A 320 -6.46 -0.62 -3.62
N ASN A 321 -6.08 -1.53 -4.53
CA ASN A 321 -5.05 -2.55 -4.28
C ASN A 321 -3.68 -1.88 -4.03
N TRP A 322 -3.14 -2.07 -2.84
CA TRP A 322 -1.99 -1.33 -2.34
C TRP A 322 -0.70 -1.61 -3.15
N PRO A 323 -0.28 -2.88 -3.33
CA PRO A 323 0.83 -3.22 -4.20
C PRO A 323 0.69 -2.74 -5.65
N PHE A 324 -0.52 -2.73 -6.20
CA PHE A 324 -0.74 -2.32 -7.59
C PHE A 324 -0.46 -0.83 -7.78
N ASN A 325 -0.88 0.01 -6.85
CA ASN A 325 -0.54 1.45 -6.86
C ASN A 325 0.97 1.67 -6.73
N ALA A 326 1.64 0.94 -5.82
CA ALA A 326 3.09 1.01 -5.67
C ALA A 326 3.85 0.51 -6.91
N ALA A 327 3.35 -0.53 -7.57
CA ALA A 327 3.92 -1.06 -8.81
C ALA A 327 3.72 -0.11 -9.98
N TYR A 328 2.54 0.52 -10.10
CA TYR A 328 2.25 1.58 -11.08
C TYR A 328 3.18 2.79 -10.88
N ALA A 329 3.30 3.32 -9.66
CA ALA A 329 4.22 4.42 -9.41
C ALA A 329 5.66 4.08 -9.82
N ALA A 330 6.07 2.83 -9.62
CA ALA A 330 7.41 2.41 -9.97
C ALA A 330 7.63 2.09 -11.46
N SER A 331 6.59 2.08 -12.30
CA SER A 331 6.75 1.97 -13.76
C SER A 331 7.35 3.23 -14.37
N TYR A 332 7.27 4.36 -13.67
CA TYR A 332 7.92 5.59 -14.07
C TYR A 332 9.42 5.57 -13.80
N ASP A 333 10.18 6.13 -14.74
CA ASP A 333 11.63 6.16 -14.69
C ASP A 333 12.16 6.80 -13.40
N GLU A 334 13.15 6.15 -12.80
CA GLU A 334 13.79 6.59 -11.57
C GLU A 334 12.87 6.78 -10.36
N LEU A 335 11.65 6.24 -10.38
CA LEU A 335 10.75 6.21 -9.23
C LEU A 335 10.60 4.78 -8.70
N GLN A 336 10.52 4.63 -7.39
CA GLN A 336 10.22 3.36 -6.74
C GLN A 336 9.19 3.55 -5.62
N GLY A 337 8.50 2.48 -5.28
CA GLY A 337 7.42 2.51 -4.30
C GLY A 337 7.46 1.32 -3.35
N VAL A 338 7.01 1.53 -2.11
CA VAL A 338 6.75 0.46 -1.15
C VAL A 338 5.41 0.66 -0.49
N VAL A 339 4.81 -0.46 -0.09
CA VAL A 339 3.73 -0.48 0.91
C VAL A 339 4.38 -0.80 2.25
N THR A 340 4.09 0.00 3.27
CA THR A 340 4.60 -0.23 4.62
C THR A 340 3.62 0.28 5.68
N ARG A 341 3.94 0.08 6.96
CA ARG A 341 3.22 0.65 8.10
C ARG A 341 4.14 1.59 8.88
N LEU A 342 3.66 2.79 9.18
CA LEU A 342 4.32 3.72 10.09
C LEU A 342 3.67 3.65 11.48
N GLY A 343 4.47 3.89 12.52
CA GLY A 343 4.05 3.73 13.90
C GLY A 343 3.62 5.02 14.60
N SER A 344 3.91 6.18 14.02
CA SER A 344 3.70 7.49 14.62
C SER A 344 3.75 8.61 13.59
N LEU A 345 3.18 9.79 13.91
CA LEU A 345 3.43 10.99 13.10
C LEU A 345 4.89 11.46 13.18
N THR A 346 5.63 11.13 14.24
CA THR A 346 7.08 11.42 14.32
C THR A 346 7.86 10.69 13.22
N ASP A 347 7.47 9.46 12.87
CA ASP A 347 8.07 8.74 11.74
C ASP A 347 7.78 9.46 10.42
N LEU A 348 6.55 9.95 10.26
CA LEU A 348 6.13 10.69 9.08
C LEU A 348 6.82 12.07 8.98
N GLU A 349 6.99 12.79 10.08
CA GLU A 349 7.76 14.03 10.14
C GLU A 349 9.20 13.83 9.65
N ARG A 350 9.86 12.73 10.01
CA ARG A 350 11.21 12.42 9.51
C ARG A 350 11.25 12.27 7.98
N LEU A 351 10.23 11.65 7.40
CA LEU A 351 10.11 11.49 5.95
C LEU A 351 9.85 12.84 5.26
N ILE A 352 8.91 13.64 5.76
CA ILE A 352 8.62 14.99 5.25
C ILE A 352 9.83 15.92 5.37
N ALA A 353 10.57 15.84 6.48
CA ALA A 353 11.81 16.58 6.67
C ALA A 353 12.82 16.26 5.56
N ALA A 354 12.92 14.99 5.15
CA ALA A 354 13.74 14.53 4.03
C ALA A 354 13.12 14.75 2.63
N GLY A 355 11.93 15.36 2.56
CA GLY A 355 11.25 15.68 1.31
C GLY A 355 10.46 14.52 0.70
N ILE A 356 10.10 13.51 1.50
CA ILE A 356 9.33 12.34 1.07
C ILE A 356 7.89 12.48 1.58
N PRO A 357 6.91 12.82 0.71
CA PRO A 357 5.49 12.75 1.07
C PRO A 357 5.05 11.29 1.24
N ALA A 358 3.93 11.07 1.93
CA ALA A 358 3.37 9.74 2.13
C ALA A 358 1.87 9.72 1.84
N ILE A 359 1.39 8.60 1.30
CA ILE A 359 -0.04 8.37 1.07
C ILE A 359 -0.54 7.48 2.19
N THR A 360 -1.35 8.01 3.08
CA THR A 360 -1.83 7.31 4.28
C THR A 360 -3.25 6.80 4.08
N SER A 361 -3.51 5.57 4.52
CA SER A 361 -4.85 5.01 4.55
C SER A 361 -5.62 5.49 5.78
N GLN A 362 -6.84 5.98 5.57
CA GLN A 362 -7.72 6.54 6.58
C GLN A 362 -9.06 5.82 6.68
N SER A 363 -9.59 5.72 7.89
CA SER A 363 -10.94 5.21 8.16
C SER A 363 -11.54 5.90 9.39
N PHE A 364 -12.64 6.62 9.20
CA PHE A 364 -13.21 7.50 10.20
C PHE A 364 -14.71 7.77 9.99
N LEU A 365 -15.42 8.05 11.06
CA LEU A 365 -16.72 8.70 11.04
C LEU A 365 -16.53 10.20 10.82
N LYS A 366 -17.56 10.86 10.28
CA LYS A 366 -17.51 12.28 9.93
C LYS A 366 -17.11 13.17 11.12
N GLU A 367 -17.48 12.78 12.32
CA GLU A 367 -17.24 13.51 13.56
C GLU A 367 -15.81 13.32 14.10
N GLU A 368 -15.06 12.33 13.60
CA GLU A 368 -13.73 11.99 14.10
C GLU A 368 -12.59 12.78 13.42
N LEU A 369 -12.87 13.45 12.29
CA LEU A 369 -11.91 14.28 11.58
C LEU A 369 -12.52 15.65 11.24
N THR A 370 -12.25 16.63 12.10
CA THR A 370 -12.75 17.99 11.95
C THR A 370 -12.29 18.59 10.62
N GLY A 371 -13.23 19.19 9.88
CA GLY A 371 -12.94 19.84 8.61
C GLY A 371 -12.96 18.93 7.38
N ALA A 372 -13.07 17.60 7.55
CA ALA A 372 -13.22 16.69 6.40
C ALA A 372 -14.58 16.83 5.73
N GLY A 373 -15.66 16.94 6.51
CA GLY A 373 -17.03 17.11 6.00
C GLY A 373 -17.75 15.82 5.60
N TYR A 374 -17.06 14.68 5.60
CA TYR A 374 -17.56 13.34 5.29
C TYR A 374 -16.95 12.30 6.25
N GLY A 375 -17.45 11.06 6.21
CA GLY A 375 -16.83 9.90 6.86
C GLY A 375 -16.59 8.80 5.83
N THR A 376 -15.71 7.85 6.13
CA THR A 376 -15.30 6.79 5.21
C THR A 376 -14.89 5.51 5.95
N SER A 377 -15.15 4.35 5.34
CA SER A 377 -14.59 3.06 5.76
C SER A 377 -13.17 2.83 5.26
N GLY A 378 -12.73 3.55 4.22
CA GLY A 378 -11.39 3.49 3.66
C GLY A 378 -11.17 4.64 2.67
N HIS A 379 -10.08 5.38 2.81
CA HIS A 379 -9.72 6.50 1.94
C HIS A 379 -8.21 6.72 1.94
N LEU A 380 -7.63 7.07 0.81
CA LEU A 380 -6.20 7.39 0.72
C LEU A 380 -6.03 8.91 0.64
N MET A 381 -5.16 9.44 1.49
CA MET A 381 -4.86 10.87 1.56
C MET A 381 -3.36 11.09 1.54
N THR A 382 -2.89 12.15 0.87
CA THR A 382 -1.47 12.44 0.76
C THR A 382 -1.03 13.43 1.83
N VAL A 383 -0.20 13.02 2.79
CA VAL A 383 0.41 13.95 3.75
C VAL A 383 1.60 14.64 3.09
N ILE A 384 1.54 15.96 3.05
CA ILE A 384 2.53 16.82 2.37
C ILE A 384 3.30 17.70 3.36
N GLY A 385 2.86 17.76 4.62
CA GLY A 385 3.47 18.68 5.56
C GLY A 385 2.84 18.73 6.93
N PHE A 386 3.38 19.64 7.73
CA PHE A 386 2.91 19.99 9.06
C PHE A 386 2.97 21.50 9.26
N THR A 387 1.97 22.07 9.93
CA THR A 387 1.93 23.50 10.30
C THR A 387 2.90 23.80 11.46
N ALA A 388 3.06 25.08 11.80
CA ALA A 388 3.83 25.50 12.98
C ALA A 388 3.28 24.93 14.29
N ASP A 389 1.95 24.77 14.39
CA ASP A 389 1.27 24.18 15.55
C ASP A 389 1.31 22.63 15.55
N GLY A 390 1.84 22.03 14.48
CA GLY A 390 2.00 20.59 14.35
C GLY A 390 0.82 19.85 13.72
N ASP A 391 -0.16 20.57 13.20
CA ASP A 391 -1.30 20.03 12.48
C ASP A 391 -0.90 19.50 11.11
N VAL A 392 -1.60 18.46 10.66
CA VAL A 392 -1.26 17.73 9.45
C VAL A 392 -1.76 18.48 8.24
N ILE A 393 -0.86 18.80 7.31
CA ILE A 393 -1.19 19.34 5.99
C ILE A 393 -1.29 18.16 5.04
N ALA A 394 -2.51 17.91 4.53
CA ALA A 394 -2.77 16.81 3.61
C ALA A 394 -3.51 17.29 2.36
N ASN A 395 -3.14 16.70 1.23
CA ASN A 395 -3.96 16.74 0.02
C ASN A 395 -5.01 15.62 0.12
N ASP A 396 -6.26 16.01 0.36
CA ASP A 396 -7.43 15.15 0.39
C ASP A 396 -8.08 15.08 -1.00
N PRO A 397 -7.94 13.96 -1.74
CA PRO A 397 -8.50 13.86 -3.09
C PRO A 397 -10.04 13.90 -3.08
N ALA A 398 -10.72 13.57 -1.97
CA ALA A 398 -12.17 13.70 -1.82
C ALA A 398 -12.57 15.17 -1.58
N SER A 399 -12.33 15.99 -2.59
CA SER A 399 -12.58 17.44 -2.60
C SER A 399 -13.38 17.83 -3.83
N PRO A 400 -14.15 18.93 -3.82
CA PRO A 400 -14.98 19.30 -4.97
C PRO A 400 -14.17 19.79 -6.19
N SER A 401 -12.93 20.25 -5.99
CA SER A 401 -12.02 20.74 -7.04
C SER A 401 -10.56 20.62 -6.58
N ASN A 402 -9.61 20.79 -7.50
CA ASN A 402 -8.17 20.73 -7.22
C ASN A 402 -7.71 21.79 -6.21
N GLU A 403 -8.33 22.96 -6.20
CA GLU A 403 -8.03 24.05 -5.27
C GLU A 403 -8.40 23.67 -3.82
N ALA A 404 -9.49 22.92 -3.66
CA ALA A 404 -10.03 22.51 -2.36
C ALA A 404 -9.34 21.28 -1.75
N VAL A 405 -8.42 20.64 -2.49
CA VAL A 405 -7.71 19.41 -2.08
C VAL A 405 -6.83 19.62 -0.85
N ARG A 406 -6.12 20.75 -0.77
CA ARG A 406 -5.23 20.99 0.38
C ARG A 406 -6.04 21.34 1.61
N ARG A 407 -5.91 20.52 2.66
CA ARG A 407 -6.55 20.70 3.96
C ARG A 407 -5.54 20.63 5.10
N VAL A 408 -5.92 21.23 6.22
CA VAL A 408 -5.17 21.17 7.48
C VAL A 408 -6.06 20.47 8.50
N TYR A 409 -5.55 19.39 9.08
CA TYR A 409 -6.27 18.56 10.04
C TYR A 409 -5.59 18.57 11.39
N LYS A 410 -6.41 18.55 12.44
CA LYS A 410 -5.89 18.49 13.81
C LYS A 410 -5.03 17.25 13.98
N ARG A 411 -3.82 17.44 14.49
CA ARG A 411 -2.84 16.36 14.68
C ARG A 411 -3.41 15.14 15.40
N ARG A 412 -4.09 15.37 16.53
CA ARG A 412 -4.60 14.28 17.38
C ARG A 412 -5.66 13.44 16.69
N GLU A 413 -6.58 14.10 15.99
CA GLU A 413 -7.65 13.45 15.24
C GLU A 413 -7.06 12.58 14.13
N TRP A 414 -6.16 13.16 13.31
CA TRP A 414 -5.46 12.45 12.24
C TRP A 414 -4.68 11.23 12.76
N GLU A 415 -3.88 11.42 13.82
CA GLU A 415 -3.03 10.38 14.37
C GLU A 415 -3.84 9.17 14.84
N ASN A 416 -4.97 9.41 15.49
CA ASN A 416 -5.86 8.33 15.93
C ASN A 416 -6.49 7.61 14.75
N ILE A 417 -7.09 8.32 13.79
CA ILE A 417 -7.81 7.67 12.68
C ILE A 417 -6.87 6.87 11.76
N TRP A 418 -5.61 7.29 11.66
CA TRP A 418 -4.60 6.63 10.84
C TRP A 418 -3.96 5.43 11.54
N LEU A 419 -3.60 5.55 12.83
CA LEU A 419 -2.77 4.55 13.48
C LEU A 419 -3.57 3.49 14.23
N ARG A 420 -4.85 3.73 14.55
CA ARG A 420 -5.69 2.73 15.22
C ARG A 420 -5.98 1.53 14.31
N THR A 421 -6.11 0.36 14.91
CA THR A 421 -6.44 -0.91 14.22
C THR A 421 -7.89 -1.31 14.42
N LYS A 422 -8.59 -0.70 15.38
CA LYS A 422 -10.02 -0.87 15.62
C LYS A 422 -10.72 0.47 15.72
N ARG A 423 -11.98 0.51 15.29
CA ARG A 423 -12.88 1.65 15.48
C ARG A 423 -14.33 1.21 15.59
N TYR A 424 -15.18 2.08 16.09
CA TYR A 424 -16.62 1.91 15.97
C TYR A 424 -17.10 2.47 14.64
N ASN A 425 -17.97 1.75 13.94
CA ASN A 425 -18.69 2.27 12.79
C ASN A 425 -19.95 3.05 13.23
N ALA A 426 -20.72 3.59 12.28
CA ALA A 426 -21.91 4.37 12.58
C ALA A 426 -23.01 3.58 13.33
N SER A 427 -23.00 2.25 13.26
CA SER A 427 -23.92 1.38 13.99
C SER A 427 -23.35 0.92 15.35
N GLY A 428 -22.23 1.47 15.81
CA GLY A 428 -21.58 1.10 17.07
C GLY A 428 -20.87 -0.26 17.05
N LYS A 429 -20.67 -0.88 15.87
CA LYS A 429 -19.94 -2.16 15.73
C LYS A 429 -18.44 -1.90 15.63
N VAL A 430 -17.65 -2.73 16.30
CA VAL A 430 -16.19 -2.75 16.14
C VAL A 430 -15.83 -3.26 14.73
N VAL A 431 -15.10 -2.43 14.00
CA VAL A 431 -14.56 -2.72 12.66
C VAL A 431 -13.07 -2.38 12.62
N SER A 432 -12.38 -2.83 11.57
CA SER A 432 -10.96 -2.56 11.39
C SER A 432 -10.69 -1.08 11.10
N GLY A 433 -9.61 -0.56 11.67
CA GLY A 433 -8.94 0.67 11.28
C GLY A 433 -7.75 0.35 10.37
N THR A 434 -7.01 1.39 9.96
CA THR A 434 -5.98 1.22 8.93
C THR A 434 -4.63 0.80 9.52
N GLY A 435 -4.38 1.03 10.81
CA GLY A 435 -3.20 0.56 11.52
C GLY A 435 -1.87 1.11 10.98
N GLY A 436 -1.90 2.28 10.35
CA GLY A 436 -0.71 2.97 9.85
C GLY A 436 -0.22 2.57 8.46
N VAL A 437 -0.98 1.79 7.68
CA VAL A 437 -0.58 1.47 6.29
C VAL A 437 -0.42 2.75 5.48
N CYS A 438 0.63 2.79 4.68
CA CYS A 438 0.91 3.87 3.76
C CYS A 438 1.71 3.41 2.53
N TYR A 439 1.68 4.24 1.49
CA TYR A 439 2.64 4.18 0.40
C TYR A 439 3.75 5.20 0.63
N LEU A 440 4.98 4.78 0.33
CA LEU A 440 6.11 5.67 0.20
C LEU A 440 6.66 5.57 -1.23
N TYR A 441 6.56 6.65 -1.99
CA TYR A 441 7.21 6.77 -3.30
C TYR A 441 8.37 7.73 -3.20
N PHE A 442 9.51 7.33 -3.74
CA PHE A 442 10.76 8.06 -3.63
C PHE A 442 11.69 7.72 -4.80
N PRO A 443 12.70 8.55 -5.09
CA PRO A 443 13.61 8.29 -6.19
C PRO A 443 14.29 6.92 -6.07
N ALA A 444 14.55 6.27 -7.21
CA ALA A 444 15.36 5.06 -7.32
C ALA A 444 16.76 5.23 -6.71
N ARG A 445 17.22 6.49 -6.65
CA ARG A 445 18.51 6.90 -6.07
C ARG A 445 18.26 7.98 -5.00
N PRO A 446 17.80 7.59 -3.81
CA PRO A 446 17.54 8.54 -2.73
C PRO A 446 18.84 9.24 -2.29
N THR A 447 18.75 10.50 -1.86
CA THR A 447 19.88 11.23 -1.25
C THR A 447 20.30 10.58 0.07
N ALA A 448 21.43 11.00 0.65
CA ALA A 448 21.86 10.49 1.95
C ALA A 448 20.82 10.76 3.05
N ALA A 449 20.23 11.96 3.08
CA ALA A 449 19.17 12.32 4.03
C ALA A 449 17.91 11.45 3.84
N GLN A 450 17.49 11.23 2.59
CA GLN A 450 16.35 10.36 2.27
C GLN A 450 16.60 8.91 2.67
N ARG A 451 17.80 8.37 2.42
CA ARG A 451 18.16 7.02 2.86
C ARG A 451 18.10 6.87 4.38
N LEU A 452 18.59 7.87 5.12
CA LEU A 452 18.53 7.86 6.59
C LEU A 452 17.07 7.90 7.08
N ALA A 453 16.23 8.75 6.48
CA ALA A 453 14.81 8.84 6.84
C ALA A 453 14.06 7.53 6.53
N LEU A 454 14.23 6.96 5.33
CA LEU A 454 13.65 5.67 4.95
C LEU A 454 14.14 4.54 5.88
N ALA A 455 15.44 4.49 6.17
CA ALA A 455 16.00 3.47 7.06
C ALA A 455 15.46 3.58 8.49
N SER A 456 15.15 4.80 8.95
CA SER A 456 14.54 5.02 10.28
C SER A 456 13.15 4.41 10.42
N VAL A 457 12.46 4.17 9.30
CA VAL A 457 11.15 3.50 9.23
C VAL A 457 11.25 2.08 8.66
N GLY A 458 12.47 1.52 8.59
CA GLY A 458 12.71 0.15 8.15
C GLY A 458 12.74 -0.04 6.63
N VAL A 459 12.64 1.03 5.82
CA VAL A 459 12.70 0.94 4.36
C VAL A 459 14.13 1.16 3.88
N ARG A 460 14.63 0.27 3.00
CA ARG A 460 15.99 0.33 2.44
C ARG A 460 15.98 0.52 0.93
#